data_AF-A0A931JZL9-F1
#
_entry.id   AF-A0A931JZL9-F1
#
_cell.length_a   1.000
_cell.length_b   1.000
_cell.length_c   1.000
_cell.angle_alpha   90.00
_cell.angle_beta   90.00
_cell.angle_gamma   90.00
#
_symmetry.space_group_name_H-M   'P 1'
#
loop_
_entity.id
_entity.type
_entity.pdbx_description
1 polymer ?
#
loop_
_entity_poly.entity_id
_entity_poly.type
_entity_poly.pdbx_seq_one_letter_code
_entity_poly.pdbx_strand_id
1 'polypeptide(L)'
;MLWALFHGSPYPASMKAQITDFHGADGAFGGPLAAEGREILDALATTPLYLKASDQAGKSGSLIFSPVATNKAIGDALTPRGWTKWDVPNNLAMFGIDVDYAKHGVVVECQFSNYPFLMNNVVRSDLFHRRAIMIGAQGCAALVVITKARMFPASNSTLYYEQAVAQLREAEREGMFRVPVRLIGLFEDIGVSVPAKIIGYASKRYSRTATGTKDIRCRLVPNREDGGRCHIEVEEQD
;
A
#
# COMPACT_ATOMS: atom_id res chain seq x y z
N MET A 1 3.29 4.61 -18.54
CA MET A 1 3.81 4.68 -17.16
C MET A 1 3.91 6.16 -16.81
N LEU A 2 2.87 6.73 -16.21
CA LEU A 2 2.91 8.12 -15.76
C LEU A 2 3.60 8.14 -14.40
N TRP A 3 4.72 8.84 -14.33
CA TRP A 3 5.32 9.21 -13.06
C TRP A 3 4.46 10.32 -12.45
N ALA A 4 3.65 10.00 -11.43
CA ALA A 4 3.22 11.02 -10.49
C ALA A 4 4.41 11.33 -9.58
N LEU A 5 5.40 12.05 -10.11
CA LEU A 5 6.44 12.61 -9.26
C LEU A 5 5.78 13.68 -8.42
N PHE A 6 5.74 13.50 -7.10
CA PHE A 6 5.48 14.58 -6.15
C PHE A 6 6.61 15.62 -6.25
N HIS A 7 6.64 16.42 -7.33
CA HIS A 7 7.49 17.61 -7.37
C HIS A 7 6.90 18.57 -6.36
N GLY A 8 7.56 18.68 -5.21
CA GLY A 8 7.24 19.67 -4.19
C GLY A 8 6.30 19.20 -3.08
N SER A 9 6.34 17.93 -2.66
CA SER A 9 5.79 17.60 -1.32
C SER A 9 6.53 18.47 -0.29
N PRO A 10 5.85 19.36 0.45
CA PRO A 10 6.49 20.17 1.49
C PRO A 10 6.93 19.32 2.69
N TYR A 11 6.69 18.01 2.65
CA TYR A 11 7.01 17.05 3.69
C TYR A 11 8.29 16.29 3.31
N PRO A 12 9.47 16.71 3.79
CA PRO A 12 10.76 16.09 3.48
C PRO A 12 10.94 14.65 4.02
N ALA A 13 9.87 14.05 4.55
CA ALA A 13 9.87 12.73 5.19
C ALA A 13 8.78 11.78 4.67
N SER A 14 8.39 11.92 3.41
CA SER A 14 7.32 11.13 2.80
C SER A 14 7.83 10.19 1.72
N MET A 15 7.29 8.96 1.72
CA MET A 15 7.55 8.01 0.63
C MET A 15 7.00 8.55 -0.69
N LYS A 16 7.68 8.19 -1.79
CA LYS A 16 7.21 8.45 -3.14
C LYS A 16 6.11 7.46 -3.51
N ALA A 17 5.21 7.86 -4.41
CA ALA A 17 4.19 6.98 -4.95
C ALA A 17 4.36 6.80 -6.46
N GLN A 18 4.16 5.59 -6.94
CA GLN A 18 4.06 5.29 -8.36
C GLN A 18 2.69 4.67 -8.66
N ILE A 19 2.04 5.11 -9.74
CA ILE A 19 0.69 4.72 -10.10
C ILE A 19 0.69 3.90 -11.39
N THR A 20 -0.04 2.79 -11.40
CA THR A 20 -0.46 2.10 -12.63
C THR A 20 -1.97 1.93 -12.57
N ASP A 21 -2.66 2.40 -13.60
CA ASP A 21 -4.11 2.31 -13.73
C ASP A 21 -4.49 1.18 -14.72
N PHE A 22 -5.59 0.49 -14.42
CA PHE A 22 -6.17 -0.60 -15.21
C PHE A 22 -7.66 -0.32 -15.44
N HIS A 23 -8.21 -0.79 -16.56
CA HIS A 23 -9.61 -0.59 -16.96
C HIS A 23 -10.12 0.86 -16.82
N GLY A 24 -9.34 1.84 -17.29
CA GLY A 24 -9.75 3.25 -17.34
C GLY A 24 -9.81 3.95 -15.98
N ALA A 25 -9.13 3.41 -14.96
CA ALA A 25 -9.05 4.05 -13.64
C ALA A 25 -8.43 5.46 -13.71
N ASP A 26 -7.54 5.72 -14.66
CA ASP A 26 -7.01 7.05 -14.95
C ASP A 26 -8.12 8.05 -15.32
N GLY A 27 -9.06 7.66 -16.18
CA GLY A 27 -10.24 8.48 -16.51
C GLY A 27 -11.20 8.64 -15.33
N ALA A 28 -11.42 7.57 -14.55
CA ALA A 28 -12.28 7.62 -13.38
C ALA A 28 -11.74 8.59 -12.31
N PHE A 29 -10.46 8.49 -11.95
CA PHE A 29 -9.80 9.37 -10.98
C PHE A 29 -9.32 10.70 -11.58
N GLY A 30 -9.38 10.88 -12.90
CA GLY A 30 -9.20 12.15 -13.58
C GLY A 30 -10.51 12.95 -13.73
N GLY A 31 -11.66 12.32 -13.47
CA GLY A 31 -12.98 12.93 -13.58
C GLY A 31 -13.82 12.68 -12.33
N PRO A 32 -14.81 11.77 -12.37
CA PRO A 32 -15.82 11.64 -11.33
C PRO A 32 -15.28 11.27 -9.93
N LEU A 33 -14.12 10.61 -9.85
CA LEU A 33 -13.48 10.19 -8.59
C LEU A 33 -12.23 11.01 -8.26
N ALA A 34 -12.05 12.19 -8.86
CA ALA A 34 -10.84 12.99 -8.70
C ALA A 34 -10.61 13.49 -7.26
N ALA A 35 -11.69 13.72 -6.50
CA ALA A 35 -11.59 14.11 -5.10
C ALA A 35 -11.03 12.95 -4.25
N GLU A 36 -11.63 11.77 -4.37
CA GLU A 36 -11.21 10.55 -3.67
C GLU A 36 -9.76 10.17 -4.03
N GLY A 37 -9.41 10.24 -5.32
CA GLY A 37 -8.04 9.99 -5.78
C GLY A 37 -7.02 10.93 -5.15
N ARG A 38 -7.35 12.22 -5.00
CA ARG A 38 -6.47 13.22 -4.37
C ARG A 38 -6.31 13.00 -2.87
N GLU A 39 -7.42 12.74 -2.16
CA GLU A 39 -7.36 12.46 -0.72
C GLU A 39 -6.46 11.27 -0.39
N ILE A 40 -6.50 10.21 -1.22
CA ILE A 40 -5.62 9.05 -1.07
C ILE A 40 -4.16 9.46 -1.28
N LEU A 41 -3.85 10.19 -2.35
CA LEU A 41 -2.48 10.62 -2.62
C LEU A 41 -1.96 11.57 -1.54
N ASP A 42 -2.78 12.48 -1.03
CA ASP A 42 -2.43 13.39 0.06
C ASP A 42 -2.16 12.63 1.38
N ALA A 43 -2.90 11.55 1.65
CA ALA A 43 -2.63 10.68 2.80
C ALA A 43 -1.30 9.92 2.66
N LEU A 44 -0.99 9.45 1.46
CA LEU A 44 0.29 8.78 1.18
C LEU A 44 1.47 9.74 1.24
N ALA A 45 1.29 10.98 0.79
CA ALA A 45 2.31 12.04 0.79
C ALA A 45 2.72 12.51 2.20
N THR A 46 2.09 12.04 3.27
CA THR A 46 2.51 12.28 4.65
C THR A 46 2.98 11.00 5.37
N THR A 47 3.05 9.87 4.65
CA THR A 47 3.43 8.58 5.25
C THR A 47 4.94 8.38 5.15
N PRO A 48 5.68 8.34 6.27
CA PRO A 48 7.11 8.07 6.26
C PRO A 48 7.41 6.58 6.02
N LEU A 49 8.65 6.28 5.67
CA LEU A 49 9.13 4.90 5.65
C LEU A 49 9.14 4.33 7.09
N TYR A 50 8.24 3.38 7.36
CA TYR A 50 8.23 2.64 8.60
C TYR A 50 8.99 1.32 8.48
N LEU A 51 9.88 1.09 9.43
CA LEU A 51 10.72 -0.08 9.54
C LEU A 51 10.49 -0.80 10.86
N LYS A 52 10.82 -2.09 10.87
CA LYS A 52 10.86 -2.91 12.08
C LYS A 52 11.97 -3.94 11.98
N ALA A 53 12.36 -4.49 13.12
CA ALA A 53 13.24 -5.66 13.13
C ALA A 53 12.52 -6.89 12.53
N SER A 54 13.23 -7.62 11.68
CA SER A 54 12.83 -8.94 11.21
C SER A 54 13.00 -9.97 12.32
N ASP A 55 12.10 -10.96 12.34
CA ASP A 55 12.18 -12.14 13.21
C ASP A 55 12.30 -13.44 12.37
N GLN A 56 12.75 -13.30 11.11
CA GLN A 56 13.01 -14.44 10.23
C GLN A 56 14.33 -15.11 10.61
N ALA A 57 14.34 -16.45 10.61
CA ALA A 57 15.55 -17.23 10.82
C ALA A 57 16.63 -16.82 9.79
N GLY A 58 17.86 -16.58 10.27
CA GLY A 58 18.98 -16.14 9.43
C GLY A 58 19.00 -14.65 9.06
N LYS A 59 17.95 -13.88 9.39
CA LYS A 59 17.90 -12.41 9.18
C LYS A 59 17.35 -11.66 10.41
N SER A 60 17.34 -12.29 11.57
CA SER A 60 16.80 -11.72 12.81
C SER A 60 17.51 -10.41 13.15
N GLY A 61 16.73 -9.37 13.49
CA GLY A 61 17.25 -8.04 13.82
C GLY A 61 17.49 -7.12 12.62
N SER A 62 17.59 -7.65 11.39
CA SER A 62 17.68 -6.80 10.20
C SER A 62 16.44 -5.93 10.02
N LEU A 63 16.61 -4.71 9.52
CA LEU A 63 15.49 -3.81 9.27
C LEU A 63 14.73 -4.24 8.02
N ILE A 64 13.40 -4.32 8.17
CA ILE A 64 12.46 -4.62 7.10
C ILE A 64 11.29 -3.64 7.13
N PHE A 65 10.59 -3.49 6.01
CA PHE A 65 9.35 -2.72 5.91
C PHE A 65 8.35 -3.15 7.00
N SER A 66 7.75 -2.16 7.67
CA SER A 66 6.74 -2.40 8.70
C SER A 66 5.34 -2.22 8.12
N PRO A 67 4.64 -3.31 7.75
CA PRO A 67 3.29 -3.22 7.22
C PRO A 67 2.28 -2.72 8.25
N VAL A 68 2.49 -3.05 9.53
CA VAL A 68 1.58 -2.68 10.62
C VAL A 68 1.59 -1.18 10.85
N ALA A 69 2.78 -0.58 10.98
CA ALA A 69 2.89 0.86 11.20
C ALA A 69 2.48 1.66 9.97
N THR A 70 2.83 1.17 8.76
CA THR A 70 2.41 1.82 7.51
C THR A 70 0.89 1.79 7.35
N ASN A 71 0.23 0.65 7.57
CA ASN A 71 -1.24 0.58 7.54
C ASN A 71 -1.88 1.53 8.55
N LYS A 72 -1.33 1.59 9.78
CA LYS A 72 -1.85 2.49 10.80
C LYS A 72 -1.72 3.96 10.36
N ALA A 73 -0.56 4.37 9.85
CA ALA A 73 -0.33 5.74 9.42
C ALA A 73 -1.25 6.17 8.25
N ILE A 74 -1.44 5.27 7.27
CA ILE A 74 -2.38 5.50 6.17
C ILE A 74 -3.81 5.64 6.72
N GLY A 75 -4.22 4.76 7.63
CA GLY A 75 -5.53 4.83 8.27
C GLY A 75 -5.76 6.09 9.10
N ASP A 76 -4.77 6.50 9.90
CA ASP A 76 -4.81 7.73 10.69
C ASP A 76 -4.94 8.97 9.79
N ALA A 77 -4.38 8.93 8.59
CA ALA A 77 -4.50 10.00 7.61
C ALA A 77 -5.85 9.96 6.85
N LEU A 78 -6.34 8.78 6.48
CA LEU A 78 -7.58 8.63 5.72
C LEU A 78 -8.84 8.85 6.57
N THR A 79 -8.84 8.38 7.83
CA THR A 79 -10.04 8.41 8.70
C THR A 79 -10.61 9.82 8.92
N PRO A 80 -9.81 10.86 9.21
CA PRO A 80 -10.32 12.24 9.34
C PRO A 80 -10.93 12.81 8.06
N ARG A 81 -10.62 12.22 6.89
CA ARG A 81 -11.19 12.58 5.59
C ARG A 81 -12.48 11.81 5.28
N GLY A 82 -13.01 11.04 6.24
CA GLY A 82 -14.26 10.30 6.11
C GLY A 82 -14.12 8.94 5.43
N TRP A 83 -12.90 8.44 5.26
CA TRP A 83 -12.68 7.06 4.84
C TRP A 83 -12.85 6.14 6.04
N THR A 84 -13.73 5.15 5.92
CA THR A 84 -13.99 4.22 7.02
C THR A 84 -13.85 2.79 6.55
N LYS A 85 -13.55 1.90 7.49
CA LYS A 85 -13.73 0.48 7.28
C LYS A 85 -15.17 0.21 6.81
N TRP A 86 -15.35 -0.68 5.84
CA TRP A 86 -16.67 -1.01 5.30
C TRP A 86 -16.90 -2.51 5.38
N ASP A 87 -17.98 -2.89 6.07
CA ASP A 87 -18.33 -4.29 6.29
C ASP A 87 -18.93 -4.88 5.03
N VAL A 88 -18.44 -6.06 4.63
CA VAL A 88 -18.98 -6.78 3.49
C VAL A 88 -20.39 -7.29 3.86
N PRO A 89 -21.41 -7.08 3.00
CA PRO A 89 -22.77 -7.56 3.26
C PRO A 89 -22.80 -9.05 3.59
N ASN A 90 -23.67 -9.45 4.53
CA ASN A 90 -23.74 -10.84 5.01
C ASN A 90 -23.96 -11.87 3.88
N ASN A 91 -24.70 -11.52 2.82
CA ASN A 91 -24.91 -12.38 1.66
C ASN A 91 -23.67 -12.54 0.76
N LEU A 92 -22.59 -11.79 1.05
CA LEU A 92 -21.28 -11.83 0.40
C LEU A 92 -20.15 -12.16 1.39
N ALA A 93 -20.45 -12.57 2.63
CA ALA A 93 -19.45 -12.80 3.68
C ALA A 93 -18.39 -13.87 3.34
N MET A 94 -18.68 -14.76 2.37
CA MET A 94 -17.68 -15.72 1.85
C MET A 94 -16.51 -15.04 1.12
N PHE A 95 -16.64 -13.77 0.73
CA PHE A 95 -15.60 -12.96 0.09
C PHE A 95 -14.81 -12.08 1.07
N GLY A 96 -15.12 -12.14 2.36
CA GLY A 96 -14.48 -11.35 3.41
C GLY A 96 -15.50 -10.79 4.40
N ILE A 97 -14.98 -10.30 5.52
CA ILE A 97 -15.78 -9.63 6.55
C ILE A 97 -15.86 -8.11 6.31
N ASP A 98 -14.80 -7.53 5.72
CA ASP A 98 -14.65 -6.11 5.53
C ASP A 98 -13.61 -5.79 4.45
N VAL A 99 -13.55 -4.51 4.07
CA VAL A 99 -12.46 -3.89 3.31
C VAL A 99 -11.76 -2.86 4.18
N ASP A 100 -10.47 -2.59 3.93
CA ASP A 100 -9.67 -1.71 4.79
C ASP A 100 -10.28 -0.30 4.91
N TYR A 101 -10.58 0.34 3.77
CA TYR A 101 -11.26 1.63 3.73
C TYR A 101 -12.20 1.74 2.52
N ALA A 102 -13.29 2.48 2.68
CA ALA A 102 -14.17 2.81 1.58
C ALA A 102 -14.81 4.18 1.75
N LYS A 103 -15.08 4.85 0.63
CA LYS A 103 -15.77 6.14 0.55
C LYS A 103 -16.35 6.33 -0.84
N HIS A 104 -17.62 6.73 -0.92
CA HIS A 104 -18.31 7.09 -2.19
C HIS A 104 -18.06 6.12 -3.36
N GLY A 105 -18.29 4.82 -3.16
CA GLY A 105 -18.07 3.82 -4.22
C GLY A 105 -16.60 3.42 -4.44
N VAL A 106 -15.62 4.06 -3.80
CA VAL A 106 -14.21 3.66 -3.90
C VAL A 106 -13.84 2.75 -2.75
N VAL A 107 -13.25 1.60 -3.07
CA VAL A 107 -12.63 0.67 -2.11
C VAL A 107 -11.12 0.91 -2.12
N VAL A 108 -10.49 0.93 -0.94
CA VAL A 108 -9.03 1.00 -0.77
C VAL A 108 -8.57 -0.22 0.03
N GLU A 109 -7.57 -0.91 -0.49
CA GLU A 109 -6.93 -2.07 0.15
C GLU A 109 -5.44 -1.80 0.35
N CYS A 110 -4.98 -1.74 1.60
CA CYS A 110 -3.57 -1.59 1.95
C CYS A 110 -2.90 -2.96 2.02
N GLN A 111 -2.54 -3.48 0.84
CA GLN A 111 -2.18 -4.87 0.67
C GLN A 111 -0.69 -5.13 0.88
N PHE A 112 -0.28 -5.27 2.14
CA PHE A 112 1.09 -5.65 2.53
C PHE A 112 1.23 -7.09 3.07
N SER A 113 0.15 -7.88 3.02
CA SER A 113 0.19 -9.32 3.31
C SER A 113 0.74 -10.13 2.13
N ASN A 114 0.56 -11.46 2.15
CA ASN A 114 1.07 -12.35 1.10
C ASN A 114 0.48 -12.04 -0.29
N TYR A 115 1.23 -12.35 -1.35
CA TYR A 115 0.87 -11.99 -2.73
C TYR A 115 -0.48 -12.54 -3.25
N PRO A 116 -1.00 -13.71 -2.82
CA PRO A 116 -2.32 -14.17 -3.26
C PRO A 116 -3.48 -13.23 -2.89
N PHE A 117 -3.33 -12.41 -1.85
CA PHE A 117 -4.37 -11.46 -1.48
C PHE A 117 -4.61 -10.39 -2.55
N LEU A 118 -3.66 -10.12 -3.46
CA LEU A 118 -3.90 -9.21 -4.58
C LEU A 118 -5.10 -9.67 -5.41
N MET A 119 -5.08 -10.91 -5.90
CA MET A 119 -6.15 -11.43 -6.74
C MET A 119 -7.43 -11.67 -5.94
N ASN A 120 -7.33 -11.98 -4.64
CA ASN A 120 -8.49 -12.00 -3.76
C ASN A 120 -9.20 -10.64 -3.73
N ASN A 121 -8.45 -9.55 -3.51
CA ASN A 121 -8.97 -8.18 -3.47
C ASN A 121 -9.59 -7.77 -4.82
N VAL A 122 -8.91 -8.06 -5.92
CA VAL A 122 -9.40 -7.73 -7.27
C VAL A 122 -10.71 -8.45 -7.56
N VAL A 123 -10.77 -9.77 -7.33
CA VAL A 123 -11.96 -10.58 -7.64
C VAL A 123 -13.16 -10.15 -6.79
N ARG A 124 -12.97 -9.89 -5.48
CA ARG A 124 -14.08 -9.45 -4.61
C ARG A 124 -14.57 -8.05 -4.97
N SER A 125 -13.67 -7.10 -5.24
CA SER A 125 -14.05 -5.75 -5.65
C SER A 125 -14.69 -5.74 -7.05
N ASP A 126 -14.26 -6.61 -7.95
CA ASP A 126 -14.90 -6.78 -9.25
C ASP A 126 -16.33 -7.30 -9.14
N LEU A 127 -16.58 -8.24 -8.22
CA LEU A 127 -17.93 -8.66 -7.89
C LEU A 127 -18.77 -7.51 -7.34
N PHE A 128 -18.22 -6.72 -6.41
CA PHE A 128 -18.90 -5.54 -5.85
C PHE A 128 -19.28 -4.54 -6.94
N HIS A 129 -18.35 -4.28 -7.85
CA HIS A 129 -18.54 -3.39 -8.99
C HIS A 129 -19.64 -3.88 -9.93
N ARG A 130 -19.54 -5.14 -10.40
CA ARG A 130 -20.53 -5.72 -11.33
C ARG A 130 -21.93 -5.80 -10.75
N ARG A 131 -22.06 -5.91 -9.42
CA ARG A 131 -23.35 -5.91 -8.70
C ARG A 131 -23.79 -4.53 -8.22
N ALA A 132 -23.02 -3.48 -8.51
CA ALA A 132 -23.26 -2.12 -8.03
C ALA A 132 -23.53 -2.08 -6.51
N ILE A 133 -22.77 -2.86 -5.73
CA ILE A 133 -22.94 -2.92 -4.27
C ILE A 133 -22.70 -1.53 -3.68
N MET A 134 -23.64 -1.07 -2.86
CA MET A 134 -23.62 0.27 -2.30
C MET A 134 -22.52 0.42 -1.24
N ILE A 135 -21.62 1.36 -1.47
CA ILE A 135 -20.56 1.80 -0.56
C ILE A 135 -20.86 3.26 -0.23
N GLY A 136 -21.52 3.47 0.91
CA GLY A 136 -22.18 4.74 1.22
C GLY A 136 -23.36 4.98 0.26
N ALA A 137 -23.40 6.14 -0.38
CA ALA A 137 -24.48 6.53 -1.29
C ALA A 137 -24.23 6.15 -2.77
N GLN A 138 -23.11 5.49 -3.09
CA GLN A 138 -22.74 5.13 -4.46
C GLN A 138 -22.44 3.64 -4.60
N GLY A 139 -22.75 3.05 -5.75
CA GLY A 139 -22.30 1.69 -6.08
C GLY A 139 -20.77 1.63 -6.20
N CYS A 140 -20.18 0.47 -5.95
CA CYS A 140 -18.74 0.26 -6.07
C CYS A 140 -18.23 0.64 -7.48
N ALA A 141 -17.49 1.73 -7.56
CA ALA A 141 -17.04 2.38 -8.79
C ALA A 141 -15.58 2.06 -9.14
N ALA A 142 -14.71 1.89 -8.14
CA ALA A 142 -13.30 1.61 -8.34
C ALA A 142 -12.66 0.91 -7.14
N LEU A 143 -11.53 0.23 -7.40
CA LEU A 143 -10.62 -0.29 -6.41
C LEU A 143 -9.29 0.47 -6.46
N VAL A 144 -8.77 0.82 -5.30
CA VAL A 144 -7.39 1.28 -5.11
C VAL A 144 -6.64 0.24 -4.30
N VAL A 145 -5.51 -0.25 -4.82
CA VAL A 145 -4.63 -1.16 -4.08
C VAL A 145 -3.33 -0.45 -3.78
N ILE A 146 -2.99 -0.33 -2.50
CA ILE A 146 -1.74 0.28 -2.04
C ILE A 146 -0.76 -0.83 -1.69
N THR A 147 0.44 -0.77 -2.26
CA THR A 147 1.48 -1.80 -2.14
C THR A 147 2.84 -1.15 -1.85
N LYS A 148 3.79 -1.93 -1.34
CA LYS A 148 5.18 -1.49 -1.22
C LYS A 148 5.96 -1.84 -2.48
N ALA A 149 6.99 -1.08 -2.82
CA ALA A 149 7.93 -1.45 -3.88
C ALA A 149 8.76 -2.69 -3.54
N ARG A 150 9.26 -3.38 -4.58
CA ARG A 150 10.19 -4.52 -4.44
C ARG A 150 11.48 -4.11 -3.74
N MET A 151 11.89 -2.85 -3.85
CA MET A 151 13.14 -2.33 -3.30
C MET A 151 13.28 -2.54 -1.78
N PHE A 152 12.17 -2.57 -1.03
CA PHE A 152 12.25 -2.71 0.42
C PHE A 152 12.46 -4.16 0.85
N PRO A 153 13.41 -4.43 1.77
CA PRO A 153 13.48 -5.72 2.43
C PRO A 153 12.21 -5.91 3.26
N ALA A 154 11.61 -7.10 3.19
CA ALA A 154 10.31 -7.38 3.78
C ALA A 154 10.18 -8.87 4.12
N SER A 155 9.17 -9.20 4.94
CA SER A 155 8.79 -10.59 5.20
C SER A 155 8.56 -11.35 3.89
N ASN A 156 8.93 -12.63 3.87
CA ASN A 156 8.80 -13.49 2.69
C ASN A 156 7.37 -13.52 2.17
N SER A 157 7.25 -13.61 0.85
CA SER A 157 5.98 -13.71 0.13
C SER A 157 5.02 -12.53 0.28
N THR A 158 5.41 -11.44 0.98
CA THR A 158 4.61 -10.21 1.00
C THR A 158 4.56 -9.57 -0.37
N LEU A 159 3.37 -9.12 -0.77
CA LEU A 159 3.13 -8.48 -2.05
C LEU A 159 4.07 -7.27 -2.25
N TYR A 160 4.46 -7.04 -3.50
CA TYR A 160 5.11 -5.81 -3.91
C TYR A 160 4.58 -5.32 -5.26
N TYR A 161 4.73 -4.02 -5.48
CA TYR A 161 4.14 -3.27 -6.58
C TYR A 161 4.41 -3.89 -7.94
N GLU A 162 5.67 -4.21 -8.24
CA GLU A 162 6.09 -4.72 -9.53
C GLU A 162 5.47 -6.10 -9.83
N GLN A 163 5.33 -6.95 -8.79
CA GLN A 163 4.60 -8.21 -8.90
C GLN A 163 3.11 -7.97 -9.13
N ALA A 164 2.53 -6.98 -8.45
CA ALA A 164 1.12 -6.63 -8.63
C ALA A 164 0.84 -6.11 -10.04
N VAL A 165 1.69 -5.23 -10.57
CA VAL A 165 1.61 -4.75 -11.96
C VAL A 165 1.64 -5.92 -12.93
N ALA A 166 2.58 -6.86 -12.78
CA ALA A 166 2.68 -8.01 -13.67
C ALA A 166 1.42 -8.89 -13.61
N GLN A 167 0.91 -9.21 -12.42
CA GLN A 167 -0.29 -10.03 -12.28
C GLN A 167 -1.55 -9.34 -12.85
N LEU A 168 -1.74 -8.05 -12.56
CA LEU A 168 -2.90 -7.30 -13.05
C LEU A 168 -2.87 -7.11 -14.56
N ARG A 169 -1.70 -6.90 -15.18
CA ARG A 169 -1.57 -6.81 -16.64
C ARG A 169 -2.01 -8.09 -17.32
N GLU A 170 -1.54 -9.24 -16.84
CA GLU A 170 -1.94 -10.53 -17.39
C GLU A 170 -3.44 -10.76 -17.14
N ALA A 171 -3.95 -10.48 -15.95
CA ALA A 171 -5.37 -10.62 -15.63
C ALA A 171 -6.28 -9.71 -16.47
N GLU A 172 -5.85 -8.48 -16.77
CA GLU A 172 -6.54 -7.55 -17.66
C GLU A 172 -6.55 -8.08 -19.11
N ARG A 173 -5.41 -8.59 -19.59
CA ARG A 173 -5.30 -9.19 -20.93
C ARG A 173 -6.26 -10.38 -21.10
N GLU A 174 -6.40 -11.20 -20.06
CA GLU A 174 -7.32 -12.36 -20.07
C GLU A 174 -8.77 -11.98 -19.70
N GLY A 175 -9.07 -10.70 -19.47
CA GLY A 175 -10.43 -10.22 -19.17
C GLY A 175 -10.99 -10.74 -17.83
N MET A 176 -10.11 -11.02 -16.84
CA MET A 176 -10.50 -11.62 -15.56
C MET A 176 -11.31 -10.66 -14.66
N PHE A 177 -11.14 -9.35 -14.83
CA PHE A 177 -11.86 -8.32 -14.06
C PHE A 177 -12.32 -7.18 -14.98
N ARG A 178 -13.15 -6.29 -14.45
CA ARG A 178 -13.72 -5.12 -15.15
C ARG A 178 -13.74 -3.87 -14.28
N VAL A 179 -13.73 -4.02 -12.97
CA VAL A 179 -13.62 -2.89 -12.04
C VAL A 179 -12.38 -2.04 -12.39
N PRO A 180 -12.50 -0.70 -12.46
CA PRO A 180 -11.35 0.18 -12.56
C PRO A 180 -10.43 -0.03 -11.35
N VAL A 181 -9.15 -0.33 -11.60
CA VAL A 181 -8.16 -0.54 -10.55
C VAL A 181 -7.05 0.50 -10.66
N ARG A 182 -6.85 1.27 -9.59
CA ARG A 182 -5.65 2.10 -9.41
C ARG A 182 -4.68 1.40 -8.47
N LEU A 183 -3.57 0.92 -9.00
CA LEU A 183 -2.49 0.32 -8.22
C LEU A 183 -1.48 1.40 -7.85
N ILE A 184 -1.23 1.59 -6.55
CA ILE A 184 -0.25 2.53 -6.01
C ILE A 184 0.88 1.74 -5.34
N GLY A 185 2.11 2.03 -5.72
CA GLY A 185 3.32 1.52 -5.09
C GLY A 185 4.01 2.60 -4.27
N LEU A 186 4.42 2.28 -3.05
CA LEU A 186 5.23 3.13 -2.19
C LEU A 186 6.71 2.87 -2.46
N PHE A 187 7.49 3.93 -2.70
CA PHE A 187 8.89 3.91 -3.10
C PHE A 187 9.69 4.93 -2.29
N GLU A 188 11.02 4.84 -2.40
CA GLU A 188 11.97 5.81 -1.90
C GLU A 188 13.12 6.00 -2.89
N ASP A 189 13.97 6.99 -2.66
CA ASP A 189 15.20 7.13 -3.43
C ASP A 189 16.28 6.12 -2.99
N ILE A 190 16.93 5.51 -3.97
CA ILE A 190 18.04 4.58 -3.76
C ILE A 190 19.34 5.38 -3.58
N GLY A 191 20.17 4.98 -2.61
CA GLY A 191 21.47 5.57 -2.36
C GLY A 191 21.44 6.96 -1.72
N VAL A 192 20.25 7.50 -1.46
CA VAL A 192 20.04 8.80 -0.80
C VAL A 192 19.65 8.57 0.65
N SER A 193 20.12 9.46 1.53
CA SER A 193 19.71 9.48 2.93
C SER A 193 18.25 9.93 3.04
N VAL A 194 17.38 9.04 3.49
CA VAL A 194 15.95 9.28 3.69
C VAL A 194 15.59 9.14 5.18
N PRO A 195 14.65 9.93 5.70
CA PRO A 195 14.14 9.74 7.05
C PRO A 195 13.27 8.49 7.14
N ALA A 196 13.39 7.76 8.23
CA ALA A 196 12.58 6.58 8.51
C ALA A 196 12.26 6.46 10.01
N LYS A 197 11.27 5.64 10.33
CA LYS A 197 10.85 5.36 11.71
C LYS A 197 11.01 3.88 12.01
N ILE A 198 11.85 3.52 12.98
CA ILE A 198 11.91 2.15 13.50
C ILE A 198 10.85 2.00 14.59
N ILE A 199 9.99 0.99 14.44
CA ILE A 199 8.94 0.66 15.40
C ILE A 199 9.31 -0.59 16.18
N GLY A 200 9.34 -0.46 17.51
CA GLY A 200 9.38 -1.58 18.44
C GLY A 200 7.97 -2.10 18.71
N TYR A 201 7.82 -3.42 18.80
CA TYR A 201 6.54 -4.07 19.11
C TYR A 201 6.62 -4.89 20.39
N ALA A 202 5.48 -5.00 21.10
CA ALA A 202 5.38 -5.75 22.36
C ALA A 202 5.71 -7.25 22.23
N SER A 203 5.63 -7.80 21.02
CA SER A 203 6.12 -9.13 20.70
C SER A 203 6.83 -9.13 19.34
N LYS A 204 7.73 -10.09 19.14
CA LYS A 204 8.52 -10.23 17.90
C LYS A 204 7.66 -10.58 16.67
N ARG A 205 6.51 -11.22 16.87
CA ARG A 205 5.59 -11.64 15.79
C ARG A 205 4.17 -11.18 16.05
N TYR A 206 3.53 -10.67 14.99
CA TYR A 206 2.09 -10.34 14.92
C TYR A 206 1.57 -9.25 15.86
N SER A 207 2.37 -8.77 16.83
CA SER A 207 1.93 -7.66 17.68
C SER A 207 1.65 -6.40 16.85
N ARG A 208 0.56 -5.73 17.22
CA ARG A 208 0.16 -4.41 16.74
C ARG A 208 0.39 -3.32 17.78
N THR A 209 0.83 -3.70 18.98
CA THR A 209 1.08 -2.79 20.10
C THR A 209 2.52 -2.29 20.01
N ALA A 210 2.69 -1.03 19.63
CA ALA A 210 3.99 -0.39 19.60
C ALA A 210 4.51 -0.16 21.03
N THR A 211 5.78 -0.46 21.27
CA THR A 211 6.47 -0.21 22.55
C THR A 211 7.38 1.01 22.49
N GLY A 212 7.66 1.52 21.29
CA GLY A 212 8.47 2.71 21.06
C GLY A 212 8.63 3.00 19.58
N THR A 213 8.98 4.25 19.27
CA THR A 213 9.33 4.71 17.93
C THR A 213 10.68 5.41 18.01
N LYS A 214 11.59 5.11 17.09
CA LYS A 214 12.87 5.81 16.93
C LYS A 214 12.92 6.43 15.54
N ASP A 215 13.07 7.74 15.49
CA ASP A 215 13.40 8.45 14.25
C ASP A 215 14.86 8.18 13.87
N ILE A 216 15.08 7.86 12.60
CA ILE A 216 16.40 7.59 12.04
C ILE A 216 16.54 8.23 10.67
N ARG A 217 17.78 8.31 10.18
CA ARG A 217 18.07 8.44 8.76
C ARG A 217 18.67 7.14 8.27
N CYS A 218 18.32 6.72 7.06
CA CYS A 218 18.86 5.52 6.45
C CYS A 218 19.03 5.67 4.95
N ARG A 219 19.84 4.80 4.35
CA ARG A 219 19.95 4.63 2.90
C ARG A 219 19.44 3.27 2.49
N LEU A 220 18.78 3.24 1.33
CA LEU A 220 18.44 2.02 0.62
C LEU A 220 19.56 1.71 -0.36
N VAL A 221 20.34 0.67 -0.07
CA VAL A 221 21.50 0.30 -0.87
C VAL A 221 21.16 -0.95 -1.69
N PRO A 222 21.32 -0.92 -3.03
CA PRO A 222 20.97 -2.06 -3.87
C PRO A 222 21.78 -3.30 -3.52
N ASN A 223 21.09 -4.41 -3.28
CA ASN A 223 21.71 -5.71 -3.23
C ASN A 223 21.62 -6.36 -4.62
N ARG A 224 22.75 -6.39 -5.33
CA ARG A 224 22.82 -6.95 -6.70
C ARG A 224 22.48 -8.44 -6.76
N GLU A 225 22.63 -9.16 -5.65
CA GLU A 225 22.37 -10.60 -5.57
C GLU A 225 20.89 -10.92 -5.30
N ASP A 226 20.12 -10.01 -4.68
CA ASP A 226 18.72 -10.25 -4.27
C ASP A 226 17.70 -9.70 -5.30
N GLY A 227 18.08 -9.69 -6.58
CA GLY A 227 17.19 -9.41 -7.72
C GLY A 227 16.39 -8.11 -7.58
N GLY A 228 17.02 -7.03 -7.11
CA GLY A 228 16.41 -5.70 -7.01
C GLY A 228 15.89 -5.30 -5.62
N ARG A 229 16.08 -6.12 -4.59
CA ARG A 229 15.89 -5.69 -3.19
C ARG A 229 17.10 -4.90 -2.69
N CYS A 230 16.85 -3.93 -1.81
CA CYS A 230 17.89 -3.19 -1.11
C CYS A 230 18.13 -3.79 0.28
N HIS A 231 19.31 -3.53 0.85
CA HIS A 231 19.49 -3.54 2.29
C HIS A 231 19.37 -2.11 2.85
N ILE A 232 19.13 -2.01 4.15
CA ILE A 232 18.94 -0.73 4.85
C ILE A 232 20.19 -0.47 5.68
N GLU A 233 20.87 0.63 5.39
CA GLU A 233 21.99 1.13 6.21
C GLU A 233 21.49 2.31 7.04
N VAL A 234 21.60 2.19 8.36
CA VAL A 234 21.26 3.28 9.29
C VAL A 234 22.45 4.23 9.37
N GLU A 235 22.19 5.52 9.25
CA GLU A 235 23.21 6.54 9.49
C GLU A 235 23.32 6.78 10.99
N GLU A 236 24.52 6.65 11.55
CA GLU A 236 24.79 7.03 12.94
C GLU A 236 24.58 8.55 13.07
N GLN A 237 23.87 8.96 14.11
CA GLN A 237 23.82 10.37 14.50
C GLN A 237 25.02 10.60 15.41
N ASP A 238 26.02 11.31 14.89
CA ASP A 238 27.13 11.88 15.69
C ASP A 238 26.60 12.87 16.74
#